data_AF-A0A2L1GM31-F1
#
_entry.id   AF-A0A2L1GM31-F1
#
_cell.length_a   1.000
_cell.length_b   1.000
_cell.length_c   1.000
_cell.angle_alpha   90.00
_cell.angle_beta   90.00
_cell.angle_gamma   90.00
#
_symmetry.space_group_name_H-M   'P 1'
#
loop_
_entity.id
_entity.type
_entity.pdbx_description
1 polymer ?
#
loop_
_entity_poly.entity_id
_entity_poly.type
_entity_poly.pdbx_seq_one_letter_code
_entity_poly.pdbx_strand_id
1 'polypeptide(L)'
;MSKTAQRFFPAAACAQLHIALGDAGANLSALEGLLAARPPIPDSLVLLPEMWASGFVFGETARLAAETPELLENLKKLAARYHIFLAGSLTALEQGRSLPLNRLYLVGPEGLLGQADKQFLFAAWQEDRHFRPGRACLPMATPMGPVGALVCYDLRFPEISRELAFAGCRLLIVAAEWPLSRLAHWRALTQARAIENQCYVVACNACGQTGGLIMAGHSRILGPGGEVLAEAGEEPGLVVAPLDAAALDAQRHLFCAPAERPWRGSDSGKLCTLAEVLPRLAALRGQGSRIAFTNGCFDLLHAGHVTYLEEARRSADCLVLGLNSDASVRAQGKGRERPVNPEADRARVLAALGCVDFIVPFDTPTPLALIRAILPDVLVKGADWPEEQIAGAAEVLAAGGRVLRIPLSPGRSTTAIIRRIAKHVAG
;
A
#
# COMPACT_ATOMS: atom_id res chain seq x y z
N MET A 1 6.00 2.73 -27.26
CA MET A 1 7.10 2.58 -26.28
C MET A 1 6.74 1.46 -25.34
N SER A 2 7.63 0.48 -25.19
CA SER A 2 7.42 -0.75 -24.41
C SER A 2 6.91 -0.43 -23.00
N LYS A 3 5.80 -1.05 -22.56
CA LYS A 3 5.44 -1.12 -21.14
C LYS A 3 6.61 -1.79 -20.46
N THR A 4 7.47 -1.04 -19.79
CA THR A 4 8.56 -1.59 -18.98
C THR A 4 7.91 -2.60 -18.04
N ALA A 5 8.13 -3.90 -18.26
CA ALA A 5 7.64 -4.93 -17.37
C ALA A 5 8.09 -4.53 -15.97
N GLN A 6 7.14 -4.30 -15.07
CA GLN A 6 7.46 -3.78 -13.76
C GLN A 6 8.38 -4.81 -13.08
N ARG A 7 9.63 -4.41 -12.83
CA ARG A 7 10.64 -5.28 -12.23
C ARG A 7 10.15 -5.62 -10.82
N PHE A 8 10.13 -6.91 -10.50
CA PHE A 8 9.78 -7.44 -9.18
C PHE A 8 10.97 -8.25 -8.66
N PHE A 9 11.03 -8.47 -7.35
CA PHE A 9 12.10 -9.27 -6.74
C PHE A 9 12.07 -10.69 -7.33
N PRO A 10 13.21 -11.23 -7.83
CA PRO A 10 13.24 -12.58 -8.41
C PRO A 10 13.15 -13.68 -7.34
N ALA A 11 13.58 -13.35 -6.12
CA ALA A 11 13.54 -14.23 -4.97
C ALA A 11 13.52 -13.40 -3.68
N ALA A 12 13.19 -14.07 -2.59
CA ALA A 12 13.43 -13.56 -1.25
C ALA A 12 14.07 -14.64 -0.37
N ALA A 13 14.74 -14.19 0.69
CA ALA A 13 15.29 -15.03 1.72
C ALA A 13 15.01 -14.48 3.12
N CYS A 14 14.88 -15.38 4.09
CA CYS A 14 14.94 -15.06 5.51
C CYS A 14 16.28 -15.57 6.06
N ALA A 15 17.06 -14.69 6.67
CA ALA A 15 18.24 -15.08 7.44
C ALA A 15 17.82 -15.33 8.90
N GLN A 16 17.40 -16.55 9.20
CA GLN A 16 17.02 -16.94 10.54
C GLN A 16 18.28 -17.04 11.42
N LEU A 17 18.37 -16.18 12.43
CA LEU A 17 19.51 -16.10 13.33
C LEU A 17 19.13 -16.56 14.74
N HIS A 18 20.09 -17.18 15.43
CA HIS A 18 20.07 -17.25 16.89
C HIS A 18 20.79 -16.00 17.41
N ILE A 19 20.01 -15.05 17.96
CA ILE A 19 20.51 -13.73 18.33
C ILE A 19 21.34 -13.83 19.62
N ALA A 20 22.61 -13.47 19.54
CA ALA A 20 23.47 -13.24 20.68
C ALA A 20 23.11 -11.91 21.34
N LEU A 21 22.57 -11.95 22.57
CA LEU A 21 22.11 -10.74 23.25
C LEU A 21 23.23 -9.73 23.49
N GLY A 22 23.01 -8.50 23.02
CA GLY A 22 23.91 -7.36 23.22
C GLY A 22 25.21 -7.39 22.41
N ASP A 23 25.43 -8.43 21.58
CA ASP A 23 26.67 -8.65 20.83
C ASP A 23 26.47 -8.49 19.32
N ALA A 24 26.55 -7.25 18.86
CA ALA A 24 26.41 -6.90 17.45
C ALA A 24 27.50 -7.50 16.55
N GLY A 25 28.70 -7.72 17.09
CA GLY A 25 29.80 -8.34 16.35
C GLY A 25 29.52 -9.81 16.04
N ALA A 26 29.09 -10.58 17.05
CA ALA A 26 28.72 -11.98 16.86
C ALA A 26 27.54 -12.14 15.89
N ASN A 27 26.50 -11.31 16.03
CA ASN A 27 25.33 -11.37 15.15
C ASN A 27 25.64 -10.99 13.70
N LEU A 28 26.48 -9.96 13.48
CA LEU A 28 26.97 -9.59 12.16
C LEU A 28 27.80 -10.72 11.53
N SER A 29 28.71 -11.33 12.31
CA SER A 29 29.52 -12.46 11.84
C SER A 29 28.66 -13.67 11.46
N ALA A 30 27.60 -13.96 12.23
CA ALA A 30 26.65 -15.02 11.91
C ALA A 30 25.92 -14.75 10.58
N LEU A 31 25.46 -13.50 10.36
CA LEU A 31 24.85 -13.10 9.09
C LEU A 31 25.84 -13.25 7.92
N GLU A 32 27.07 -12.76 8.07
CA GLU A 32 28.11 -12.88 7.03
C GLU A 32 28.40 -14.34 6.70
N GLY A 33 28.47 -15.21 7.71
CA GLY A 33 28.65 -16.65 7.55
C GLY A 33 27.51 -17.30 6.75
N LEU A 34 26.26 -16.96 7.06
CA LEU A 34 25.09 -17.46 6.31
C LEU A 34 25.11 -17.01 4.85
N LEU A 35 25.40 -15.73 4.58
CA LEU A 35 25.47 -15.19 3.22
C LEU A 35 26.66 -15.76 2.44
N ALA A 36 27.80 -16.01 3.09
CA ALA A 36 28.96 -16.61 2.44
C ALA A 36 28.73 -18.10 2.11
N ALA A 37 28.09 -18.85 3.00
CA ALA A 37 27.80 -20.27 2.82
C ALA A 37 26.80 -20.51 1.67
N ARG A 38 25.84 -19.61 1.49
CA ARG A 38 24.88 -19.64 0.38
C ARG A 38 24.66 -18.22 -0.15
N PRO A 39 25.49 -17.79 -1.12
CA PRO A 39 25.35 -16.47 -1.73
C PRO A 39 23.93 -16.24 -2.26
N PRO A 40 23.30 -15.10 -1.93
CA PRO A 40 21.95 -14.80 -2.35
C PRO A 40 21.90 -14.45 -3.84
N ILE A 41 20.71 -14.59 -4.43
CA ILE A 41 20.47 -14.27 -5.83
C ILE A 41 20.55 -12.73 -5.99
N PRO A 42 21.27 -12.18 -6.98
CA PRO A 42 21.26 -10.74 -7.24
C PRO A 42 19.84 -10.19 -7.42
N ASP A 43 19.62 -8.94 -7.04
CA ASP A 43 18.33 -8.24 -7.00
C ASP A 43 17.29 -8.85 -6.02
N SER A 44 17.64 -9.89 -5.24
CA SER A 44 16.74 -10.48 -4.25
C SER A 44 16.67 -9.67 -2.94
N LEU A 45 15.61 -9.91 -2.17
CA LEU A 45 15.47 -9.38 -0.81
C LEU A 45 15.91 -10.42 0.23
N VAL A 46 16.77 -10.03 1.16
CA VAL A 46 17.11 -10.82 2.36
C VAL A 46 16.59 -10.09 3.60
N LEU A 47 15.71 -10.74 4.34
CA LEU A 47 15.12 -10.23 5.57
C LEU A 47 15.82 -10.83 6.80
N LEU A 48 16.20 -9.97 7.73
CA LEU A 48 16.76 -10.29 9.04
C LEU A 48 15.64 -10.26 10.12
N PRO A 49 15.84 -10.92 11.28
CA PRO A 49 14.91 -10.85 12.39
C PRO A 49 14.74 -9.42 12.94
N GLU A 50 13.75 -9.26 13.82
CA GLU A 50 13.65 -8.06 14.64
C GLU A 50 14.88 -7.93 15.55
N MET A 51 15.38 -6.71 15.72
CA MET A 51 16.51 -6.40 16.61
C MET A 51 17.72 -7.31 16.37
N TRP A 52 17.95 -7.74 15.13
CA TRP A 52 18.88 -8.81 14.75
C TRP A 52 20.31 -8.64 15.29
N ALA A 53 20.76 -7.40 15.50
CA ALA A 53 22.11 -7.11 15.95
C ALA A 53 22.31 -7.26 17.47
N SER A 54 21.26 -7.21 18.29
CA SER A 54 21.44 -7.17 19.75
C SER A 54 20.34 -7.83 20.55
N GLY A 55 19.19 -8.09 19.95
CA GLY A 55 17.96 -8.44 20.64
C GLY A 55 17.52 -7.35 21.63
N PHE A 56 16.66 -7.73 22.57
CA PHE A 56 16.08 -6.82 23.53
C PHE A 56 16.95 -6.67 24.80
N VAL A 57 17.96 -5.78 24.75
CA VAL A 57 18.77 -5.38 25.91
C VAL A 57 18.34 -4.01 26.43
N PHE A 58 17.26 -3.99 27.22
CA PHE A 58 16.57 -2.76 27.65
C PHE A 58 17.42 -1.77 28.47
N GLY A 59 18.41 -2.24 29.21
CA GLY A 59 19.29 -1.39 30.02
C GLY A 59 20.32 -0.60 29.20
N GLU A 60 20.51 -0.93 27.93
CA GLU A 60 21.61 -0.43 27.11
C GLU A 60 21.14 0.24 25.81
N THR A 61 19.86 0.59 25.71
CA THR A 61 19.27 1.10 24.46
C THR A 61 19.96 2.34 23.89
N ALA A 62 20.52 3.20 24.74
CA ALA A 62 21.33 4.34 24.28
C ALA A 62 22.64 3.91 23.60
N ARG A 63 23.33 2.90 24.15
CA ARG A 63 24.54 2.31 23.53
C ARG A 63 24.17 1.66 22.19
N LEU A 64 23.13 0.83 22.18
CA LEU A 64 22.68 0.14 20.95
C LEU A 64 22.26 1.12 19.85
N ALA A 65 21.65 2.24 20.23
CA ALA A 65 21.33 3.31 19.28
C ALA A 65 22.59 3.97 18.69
N ALA A 66 23.65 4.13 19.49
CA ALA A 66 24.92 4.71 19.04
C ALA A 66 25.68 3.79 18.05
N GLU A 67 25.46 2.47 18.12
CA GLU A 67 26.06 1.47 17.21
C GLU A 67 25.33 1.37 15.86
N THR A 68 24.08 1.81 15.79
CA THR A 68 23.23 1.66 14.59
C THR A 68 23.84 2.27 13.31
N PRO A 69 24.45 3.47 13.32
CA PRO A 69 25.11 4.01 12.12
C PRO A 69 26.17 3.08 11.53
N GLU A 70 27.02 2.47 12.37
CA GLU A 70 28.06 1.55 11.91
C GLU A 70 27.46 0.26 11.35
N LEU A 71 26.44 -0.28 12.02
CA LEU A 71 25.71 -1.46 11.55
C LEU A 71 25.05 -1.22 10.18
N LEU A 72 24.49 -0.03 9.95
CA LEU A 72 23.94 0.35 8.66
C LEU A 72 25.01 0.42 7.57
N GLU A 73 26.22 0.92 7.87
CA GLU A 73 27.34 0.88 6.92
C GLU A 73 27.77 -0.55 6.57
N ASN A 74 27.74 -1.46 7.55
CA ASN A 74 28.02 -2.88 7.30
C ASN A 74 26.94 -3.53 6.41
N LEU A 75 25.65 -3.25 6.67
CA LEU A 75 24.57 -3.70 5.79
C LEU A 75 24.68 -3.14 4.38
N LYS A 76 25.09 -1.86 4.20
CA LYS A 76 25.34 -1.27 2.87
C LYS A 76 26.46 -2.00 2.13
N LYS A 77 27.57 -2.30 2.82
CA LYS A 77 28.69 -3.06 2.22
C LYS A 77 28.23 -4.46 1.79
N LEU A 78 27.44 -5.16 2.60
CA LEU A 78 26.90 -6.48 2.24
C LEU A 78 25.91 -6.39 1.07
N ALA A 79 25.00 -5.42 1.09
CA ALA A 79 24.03 -5.18 0.03
C ALA A 79 24.73 -4.89 -1.32
N ALA A 80 25.76 -4.04 -1.31
CA ALA A 80 26.57 -3.74 -2.48
C ALA A 80 27.37 -4.97 -2.96
N ARG A 81 28.03 -5.69 -2.05
CA ARG A 81 28.87 -6.86 -2.37
C ARG A 81 28.07 -7.96 -3.07
N TYR A 82 26.87 -8.25 -2.60
CA TYR A 82 26.04 -9.33 -3.13
C TYR A 82 25.00 -8.84 -4.15
N HIS A 83 24.92 -7.53 -4.41
CA HIS A 83 23.88 -6.90 -5.23
C HIS A 83 22.46 -7.28 -4.80
N ILE A 84 22.15 -7.13 -3.51
CA ILE A 84 20.85 -7.49 -2.92
C ILE A 84 20.24 -6.33 -2.12
N PHE A 85 19.00 -6.54 -1.69
CA PHE A 85 18.30 -5.71 -0.71
C PHE A 85 18.32 -6.39 0.64
N LEU A 86 18.70 -5.68 1.70
CA LEU A 86 18.73 -6.17 3.09
C LEU A 86 17.75 -5.38 3.94
N ALA A 87 16.93 -6.07 4.72
CA ALA A 87 16.01 -5.45 5.67
C ALA A 87 16.11 -6.06 7.06
N GLY A 88 16.04 -5.25 8.11
CA GLY A 88 16.07 -5.70 9.51
C GLY A 88 15.88 -4.54 10.46
N SER A 89 15.44 -4.80 11.70
CA SER A 89 15.25 -3.73 12.69
C SER A 89 16.40 -3.57 13.66
N LEU A 90 16.62 -2.32 14.08
CA LEU A 90 17.68 -1.85 14.97
C LEU A 90 17.11 -0.77 15.91
N THR A 91 17.81 -0.52 17.01
CA THR A 91 17.48 0.57 17.94
C THR A 91 17.81 1.92 17.31
N ALA A 92 16.84 2.82 17.15
CA ALA A 92 17.08 4.15 16.58
C ALA A 92 16.73 5.26 17.58
N LEU A 93 17.71 6.09 17.96
CA LEU A 93 17.49 7.26 18.81
C LEU A 93 17.53 8.54 17.97
N GLU A 94 16.42 9.27 17.94
CA GLU A 94 16.34 10.57 17.26
C GLU A 94 16.81 11.70 18.18
N GLN A 95 17.41 12.74 17.60
CA GLN A 95 17.89 13.91 18.34
C GLN A 95 16.76 14.54 19.17
N GLY A 96 17.07 14.87 20.43
CA GLY A 96 16.11 15.50 21.36
C GLY A 96 15.02 14.57 21.88
N ARG A 97 15.09 13.25 21.61
CA ARG A 97 14.18 12.25 22.18
C ARG A 97 14.85 11.49 23.31
N SER A 98 14.07 11.14 24.33
CA SER A 98 14.54 10.36 25.49
C SER A 98 14.47 8.85 25.27
N LEU A 99 13.49 8.37 24.51
CA LEU A 99 13.31 6.95 24.20
C LEU A 99 13.55 6.67 22.71
N PRO A 100 14.27 5.60 22.38
CA PRO A 100 14.48 5.16 21.01
C PRO A 100 13.24 4.48 20.40
N LEU A 101 13.35 4.20 19.11
CA LEU A 101 12.42 3.42 18.29
C LEU A 101 13.02 2.04 18.00
N ASN A 102 12.15 1.06 17.80
CA ASN A 102 12.50 -0.18 17.10
C ASN A 102 12.22 0.08 15.61
N ARG A 103 13.28 0.36 14.85
CA ARG A 103 13.20 0.85 13.46
C ARG A 103 13.74 -0.20 12.52
N LEU A 104 12.89 -0.66 11.61
CA LEU A 104 13.29 -1.45 10.46
C LEU A 104 13.91 -0.53 9.40
N TYR A 105 15.07 -0.93 8.89
CA TYR A 105 15.74 -0.26 7.79
C TYR A 105 15.74 -1.16 6.57
N LEU A 106 15.59 -0.58 5.37
CA LEU A 106 15.75 -1.26 4.10
C LEU A 106 16.92 -0.64 3.33
N VAL A 107 17.95 -1.44 3.08
CA VAL A 107 19.18 -1.06 2.39
C VAL A 107 19.24 -1.80 1.06
N GLY A 108 19.59 -1.12 -0.02
CA GLY A 108 19.87 -1.71 -1.33
C GLY A 108 21.34 -1.58 -1.72
N PRO A 109 21.71 -2.02 -2.92
CA PRO A 109 23.10 -2.00 -3.39
C PRO A 109 23.71 -0.59 -3.47
N GLU A 110 22.86 0.44 -3.61
CA GLU A 110 23.25 1.84 -3.74
C GLU A 110 23.14 2.62 -2.41
N GLY A 111 22.66 2.01 -1.33
CA GLY A 111 22.53 2.66 -0.02
C GLY A 111 21.18 2.44 0.66
N LEU A 112 20.87 3.32 1.63
CA LEU A 112 19.62 3.24 2.39
C LEU A 112 18.43 3.70 1.54
N LEU A 113 17.38 2.89 1.47
CA LEU A 113 16.20 3.14 0.64
C LEU A 113 14.97 3.58 1.45
N GLY A 114 14.85 3.11 2.69
CA GLY A 114 13.69 3.43 3.51
C GLY A 114 13.79 2.93 4.94
N GLN A 115 12.81 3.32 5.74
CA GLN A 115 12.67 2.94 7.14
C GLN A 115 11.21 2.81 7.54
N ALA A 116 10.92 1.94 8.50
CA ALA A 116 9.61 1.74 9.10
C ALA A 116 9.75 1.54 10.61
N ASP A 117 8.98 2.28 11.40
CA ASP A 117 9.02 2.21 12.86
C ASP A 117 7.94 1.27 13.38
N LYS A 118 8.29 0.40 14.33
CA LYS A 118 7.33 -0.49 15.01
C LYS A 118 6.22 0.35 15.64
N GLN A 119 4.98 0.08 15.28
CA GLN A 119 3.84 0.91 15.68
C GLN A 119 3.24 0.44 16.99
N PHE A 120 3.10 -0.87 17.16
CA PHE A 120 2.55 -1.46 18.38
C PHE A 120 3.66 -2.12 19.21
N LEU A 121 3.93 -1.51 20.36
CA LEU A 121 4.88 -2.06 21.34
C LEU A 121 4.22 -3.17 22.16
N PHE A 122 4.99 -4.20 22.50
CA PHE A 122 4.48 -5.33 23.26
C PHE A 122 4.64 -5.10 24.77
N ALA A 123 3.61 -4.54 25.40
CA ALA A 123 3.63 -4.16 26.82
C ALA A 123 3.93 -5.31 27.79
N ALA A 124 3.60 -6.56 27.44
CA ALA A 124 3.93 -7.72 28.28
C ALA A 124 5.45 -7.96 28.41
N TRP A 125 6.26 -7.40 27.49
CA TRP A 125 7.72 -7.38 27.57
C TRP A 125 8.27 -6.03 28.05
N GLN A 126 7.40 -5.14 28.53
CA GLN A 126 7.75 -3.78 28.96
C GLN A 126 8.39 -2.94 27.86
N GLU A 127 8.18 -3.29 26.58
CA GLU A 127 8.77 -2.57 25.45
C GLU A 127 8.35 -1.09 25.45
N ASP A 128 7.12 -0.81 25.90
CA ASP A 128 6.55 0.54 26.08
C ASP A 128 7.25 1.39 27.15
N ARG A 129 8.08 0.79 28.00
CA ARG A 129 8.91 1.51 28.99
C ARG A 129 10.28 1.89 28.45
N HIS A 130 10.76 1.21 27.41
CA HIS A 130 12.12 1.34 26.88
C HIS A 130 12.16 1.89 25.45
N PHE A 131 11.04 1.80 24.73
CA PHE A 131 10.85 2.31 23.39
C PHE A 131 9.60 3.18 23.32
N ARG A 132 9.54 4.04 22.31
CA ARG A 132 8.32 4.76 21.93
C ARG A 132 7.73 4.16 20.66
N PRO A 133 6.39 4.24 20.46
CA PRO A 133 5.78 3.77 19.24
C PRO A 133 6.13 4.64 18.03
N GLY A 134 6.21 4.00 16.87
CA GLY A 134 6.26 4.64 15.56
C GLY A 134 4.94 5.32 15.17
N ARG A 135 4.91 5.90 13.98
CA ARG A 135 3.70 6.44 13.34
C ARG A 135 3.38 5.66 12.07
N ALA A 136 2.21 5.93 11.48
CA ALA A 136 1.68 5.27 10.28
C ALA A 136 2.76 4.95 9.24
N CYS A 137 2.81 3.69 8.81
CA CYS A 137 3.85 3.18 7.94
C CYS A 137 3.50 3.45 6.47
N LEU A 138 4.37 4.18 5.78
CA LEU A 138 4.34 4.29 4.32
C LEU A 138 5.18 3.17 3.71
N PRO A 139 4.82 2.65 2.52
CA PRO A 139 5.67 1.72 1.80
C PRO A 139 7.08 2.28 1.56
N MET A 140 8.10 1.44 1.73
CA MET A 140 9.48 1.79 1.36
C MET A 140 9.65 1.57 -0.15
N ALA A 141 10.05 2.60 -0.87
CA ALA A 141 10.24 2.54 -2.31
C ALA A 141 11.53 1.78 -2.66
N THR A 142 11.46 0.93 -3.68
CA THR A 142 12.64 0.25 -4.25
C THR A 142 12.54 0.21 -5.78
N PRO A 143 13.65 -0.04 -6.49
CA PRO A 143 13.62 -0.33 -7.93
C PRO A 143 12.75 -1.54 -8.31
N MET A 144 12.46 -2.44 -7.36
CA MET A 144 11.63 -3.64 -7.55
C MET A 144 10.16 -3.43 -7.12
N GLY A 145 9.78 -2.19 -6.80
CA GLY A 145 8.46 -1.81 -6.30
C GLY A 145 8.41 -1.54 -4.79
N PRO A 146 7.25 -1.09 -4.28
CA PRO A 146 7.07 -0.75 -2.87
C PRO A 146 7.07 -2.00 -1.97
N VAL A 147 7.80 -1.93 -0.86
CA VAL A 147 7.87 -2.96 0.18
C VAL A 147 7.20 -2.44 1.46
N GLY A 148 6.23 -3.20 1.98
CA GLY A 148 5.55 -2.88 3.23
C GLY A 148 6.19 -3.61 4.39
N ALA A 149 6.48 -2.91 5.48
CA ALA A 149 7.15 -3.51 6.64
C ALA A 149 6.25 -3.57 7.87
N LEU A 150 6.33 -4.69 8.57
CA LEU A 150 5.75 -4.92 9.89
C LEU A 150 6.85 -5.39 10.82
N VAL A 151 6.85 -4.90 12.07
CA VAL A 151 7.81 -5.34 13.08
C VAL A 151 7.07 -6.14 14.16
N CYS A 152 7.30 -7.45 14.16
CA CYS A 152 6.86 -8.42 15.15
C CYS A 152 5.40 -8.27 15.58
N TYR A 153 5.14 -7.58 16.69
CA TYR A 153 3.81 -7.41 17.27
C TYR A 153 2.81 -6.72 16.32
N ASP A 154 3.31 -5.88 15.39
CA ASP A 154 2.52 -5.31 14.29
C ASP A 154 1.77 -6.38 13.48
N LEU A 155 2.30 -7.61 13.40
CA LEU A 155 1.66 -8.74 12.72
C LEU A 155 0.25 -9.02 13.23
N ARG A 156 -0.09 -8.66 14.48
CA ARG A 156 -1.43 -8.88 15.05
C ARG A 156 -2.47 -7.88 14.57
N PHE A 157 -2.06 -6.78 13.96
CA PHE A 157 -2.93 -5.67 13.56
C PHE A 157 -3.12 -5.70 12.04
N PRO A 158 -4.21 -6.31 11.52
CA PRO A 158 -4.43 -6.44 10.08
C PRO A 158 -4.50 -5.08 9.37
N GLU A 159 -4.89 -4.02 10.07
CA GLU A 159 -5.00 -2.65 9.57
C GLU A 159 -3.69 -2.19 8.92
N ILE A 160 -2.54 -2.45 9.57
CA ILE A 160 -1.23 -2.05 9.03
C ILE A 160 -0.99 -2.70 7.67
N SER A 161 -1.12 -4.03 7.61
CA SER A 161 -0.88 -4.76 6.37
C SER A 161 -1.85 -4.38 5.26
N ARG A 162 -3.10 -4.08 5.64
CA ARG A 162 -4.15 -3.66 4.72
C ARG A 162 -3.85 -2.29 4.13
N GLU A 163 -3.43 -1.35 4.95
CA GLU A 163 -3.03 0.00 4.53
C GLU A 163 -1.82 -0.07 3.60
N LEU A 164 -0.80 -0.86 3.94
CA LEU A 164 0.37 -1.06 3.08
C LEU A 164 0.00 -1.68 1.73
N ALA A 165 -0.87 -2.69 1.71
CA ALA A 165 -1.36 -3.31 0.47
C ALA A 165 -2.17 -2.33 -0.37
N PHE A 166 -3.02 -1.49 0.24
CA PHE A 166 -3.77 -0.43 -0.45
C PHE A 166 -2.87 0.71 -0.92
N ALA A 167 -1.78 0.98 -0.21
CA ALA A 167 -0.72 1.89 -0.63
C ALA A 167 0.20 1.27 -1.70
N GLY A 168 -0.04 0.01 -2.08
CA GLY A 168 0.57 -0.61 -3.24
C GLY A 168 1.55 -1.71 -3.03
N CYS A 169 1.84 -2.06 -1.78
CA CYS A 169 2.78 -3.12 -1.48
C CYS A 169 2.32 -4.42 -2.12
N ARG A 170 3.17 -4.97 -2.98
CA ARG A 170 3.06 -6.31 -3.58
C ARG A 170 3.83 -7.35 -2.76
N LEU A 171 4.69 -6.87 -1.86
CA LEU A 171 5.50 -7.63 -0.92
C LEU A 171 5.38 -7.00 0.47
N LEU A 172 5.04 -7.81 1.45
CA LEU A 172 5.09 -7.47 2.87
C LEU A 172 6.25 -8.22 3.53
N ILE A 173 6.97 -7.53 4.40
CA ILE A 173 8.08 -8.08 5.18
C ILE A 173 7.74 -8.01 6.67
N VAL A 174 8.03 -9.09 7.40
CA VAL A 174 7.77 -9.19 8.84
C VAL A 174 9.04 -9.63 9.55
N ALA A 175 9.73 -8.68 10.19
CA ALA A 175 10.89 -8.98 11.04
C ALA A 175 10.40 -9.24 12.47
N ALA A 176 10.81 -10.35 13.10
CA ALA A 176 10.28 -10.74 14.40
C ALA A 176 11.28 -11.44 15.34
N GLU A 177 11.06 -11.28 16.64
CA GLU A 177 11.48 -12.20 17.71
C GLU A 177 10.23 -12.81 18.37
N TRP A 178 9.64 -13.79 17.71
CA TRP A 178 8.39 -14.43 18.08
C TRP A 178 8.65 -15.74 18.86
N PRO A 179 8.13 -15.88 20.09
CA PRO A 179 8.46 -17.03 20.94
C PRO A 179 7.76 -18.32 20.52
N LEU A 180 8.39 -19.45 20.81
CA LEU A 180 7.93 -20.80 20.50
C LEU A 180 6.52 -21.09 21.05
N SER A 181 6.21 -20.58 22.25
CA SER A 181 4.89 -20.71 22.88
C SER A 181 3.73 -20.14 22.06
N ARG A 182 4.02 -19.33 21.03
CA ARG A 182 3.03 -18.71 20.15
C ARG A 182 3.27 -19.03 18.67
N LEU A 183 3.99 -20.12 18.36
CA LEU A 183 4.27 -20.55 16.98
C LEU A 183 2.98 -20.73 16.14
N ALA A 184 1.91 -21.26 16.75
CA ALA A 184 0.63 -21.40 16.04
C ALA A 184 0.09 -20.04 15.53
N HIS A 185 0.25 -18.97 16.32
CA HIS A 185 -0.16 -17.63 15.91
C HIS A 185 0.76 -17.08 14.81
N TRP A 186 2.07 -17.32 14.90
CA TRP A 186 3.03 -16.90 13.87
C TRP A 186 2.63 -17.46 12.49
N ARG A 187 2.38 -18.77 12.42
CA ARG A 187 1.96 -19.43 11.18
C ARG A 187 0.61 -18.91 10.68
N ALA A 188 -0.38 -18.84 11.55
CA ALA A 188 -1.73 -18.42 11.17
C ALA A 188 -1.77 -16.96 10.69
N LEU A 189 -1.12 -16.04 11.42
CA LEU A 189 -1.16 -14.62 11.09
C LEU A 189 -0.34 -14.32 9.83
N THR A 190 0.87 -14.84 9.67
CA THR A 190 1.66 -14.61 8.44
C THR A 190 0.92 -15.13 7.20
N GLN A 191 0.22 -16.25 7.33
CA GLN A 191 -0.62 -16.80 6.26
C GLN A 191 -1.86 -15.95 5.97
N ALA A 192 -2.58 -15.52 7.00
CA ALA A 192 -3.72 -14.63 6.84
C ALA A 192 -3.34 -13.33 6.12
N ARG A 193 -2.18 -12.72 6.47
CA ARG A 193 -1.69 -11.48 5.85
C ARG A 193 -1.41 -11.64 4.36
N ALA A 194 -0.92 -12.81 3.93
CA ALA A 194 -0.70 -13.10 2.53
C ALA A 194 -2.05 -13.24 1.78
N ILE A 195 -2.95 -14.10 2.30
CA ILE A 195 -4.27 -14.38 1.71
C ILE A 195 -5.09 -13.11 1.56
N GLU A 196 -5.25 -12.37 2.68
CA GLU A 196 -6.22 -11.30 2.73
C GLU A 196 -5.78 -10.10 1.90
N ASN A 197 -4.47 -9.86 1.76
CA ASN A 197 -3.90 -8.74 1.03
C ASN A 197 -3.49 -9.08 -0.41
N GLN A 198 -3.49 -10.37 -0.77
CA GLN A 198 -3.05 -10.86 -2.07
C GLN A 198 -1.64 -10.35 -2.40
N CYS A 199 -0.71 -10.57 -1.46
CA CYS A 199 0.68 -10.13 -1.53
C CYS A 199 1.60 -11.27 -1.10
N TYR A 200 2.84 -11.27 -1.59
CA TYR A 200 3.87 -12.08 -0.97
C TYR A 200 4.12 -11.61 0.46
N VAL A 201 4.40 -12.56 1.36
CA VAL A 201 4.82 -12.28 2.74
C VAL A 201 6.15 -12.98 3.00
N VAL A 202 7.18 -12.20 3.30
CA VAL A 202 8.49 -12.70 3.74
C VAL A 202 8.60 -12.42 5.23
N ALA A 203 8.59 -13.46 6.05
CA ALA A 203 8.52 -13.34 7.50
C ALA A 203 9.75 -14.00 8.13
N CYS A 204 10.65 -13.19 8.67
CA CYS A 204 11.89 -13.63 9.28
C CYS A 204 11.80 -13.53 10.79
N ASN A 205 12.00 -14.66 11.46
CA ASN A 205 11.95 -14.78 12.90
C ASN A 205 13.32 -15.19 13.44
N ALA A 206 13.66 -14.73 14.64
CA ALA A 206 14.78 -15.28 15.39
C ALA A 206 14.49 -16.74 15.83
N CYS A 207 15.53 -17.47 16.17
CA CYS A 207 15.47 -18.85 16.63
C CYS A 207 16.37 -19.10 17.85
N GLY A 208 16.25 -20.27 18.45
CA GLY A 208 17.03 -20.63 19.63
C GLY A 208 16.65 -19.83 20.89
N GLN A 209 17.49 -19.94 21.92
CA GLN A 209 17.25 -19.27 23.19
C GLN A 209 17.83 -17.86 23.19
N THR A 210 16.95 -16.85 23.29
CA THR A 210 17.33 -15.44 23.44
C THR A 210 16.86 -14.95 24.81
N GLY A 211 17.82 -14.75 25.71
CA GLY A 211 17.52 -14.41 27.10
C GLY A 211 16.72 -15.51 27.81
N GLY A 212 15.60 -15.13 28.43
CA GLY A 212 14.72 -16.05 29.16
C GLY A 212 13.70 -16.79 28.28
N LEU A 213 13.69 -16.59 26.97
CA LEU A 213 12.67 -17.11 26.06
C LEU A 213 13.31 -17.93 24.92
N ILE A 214 12.55 -18.91 24.43
CA ILE A 214 12.91 -19.67 23.22
C ILE A 214 12.15 -19.04 22.05
N MET A 215 12.89 -18.51 21.08
CA MET A 215 12.34 -17.99 19.83
C MET A 215 11.99 -19.15 18.90
N ALA A 216 10.86 -19.04 18.21
CA ALA A 216 10.28 -20.17 17.51
C ALA A 216 11.06 -20.60 16.26
N GLY A 217 11.92 -19.74 15.71
CA GLY A 217 12.40 -19.92 14.34
C GLY A 217 11.22 -19.92 13.38
N HIS A 218 11.15 -20.93 12.50
CA HIS A 218 10.08 -21.06 11.50
C HIS A 218 9.89 -19.81 10.64
N SER A 219 10.98 -19.13 10.31
CA SER A 219 11.00 -18.10 9.27
C SER A 219 10.43 -18.67 7.97
N ARG A 220 9.59 -17.92 7.28
CA ARG A 220 8.83 -18.44 6.14
C ARG A 220 8.56 -17.41 5.07
N ILE A 221 8.40 -17.89 3.85
CA ILE A 221 8.03 -17.11 2.68
C ILE A 221 6.72 -17.68 2.15
N LEU A 222 5.73 -16.81 2.02
CA LEU A 222 4.41 -17.18 1.55
C LEU A 222 4.10 -16.50 0.22
N GLY A 223 3.44 -17.25 -0.65
CA GLY A 223 2.88 -16.72 -1.87
C GLY A 223 1.53 -16.03 -1.65
N PRO A 224 1.01 -15.35 -2.68
CA PRO A 224 -0.13 -14.44 -2.55
C PRO A 224 -1.47 -15.13 -2.25
N GLY A 225 -1.55 -16.46 -2.41
CA GLY A 225 -2.68 -17.28 -1.98
C GLY A 225 -2.52 -17.87 -0.57
N GLY A 226 -1.46 -17.53 0.13
CA GLY A 226 -1.14 -18.06 1.47
C GLY A 226 -0.43 -19.41 1.44
N GLU A 227 -0.10 -19.94 0.27
CA GLU A 227 0.74 -21.12 0.14
C GLU A 227 2.13 -20.86 0.74
N VAL A 228 2.67 -21.86 1.45
CA VAL A 228 4.02 -21.78 2.02
C VAL A 228 5.02 -22.18 0.94
N LEU A 229 5.80 -21.21 0.47
CA LEU A 229 6.83 -21.45 -0.56
C LEU A 229 8.10 -22.02 0.06
N ALA A 230 8.44 -21.56 1.28
CA ALA A 230 9.53 -22.10 2.08
C ALA A 230 9.31 -21.79 3.57
N GLU A 231 9.78 -22.66 4.46
CA GLU A 231 9.72 -22.48 5.92
C GLU A 231 10.95 -23.13 6.59
N ALA A 232 11.51 -22.44 7.60
CA ALA A 232 12.63 -22.91 8.41
C ALA A 232 12.17 -23.93 9.46
N GLY A 233 13.14 -24.64 10.03
CA GLY A 233 13.00 -25.28 11.34
C GLY A 233 13.32 -24.33 12.50
N GLU A 234 13.85 -24.89 13.57
CA GLU A 234 14.21 -24.19 14.81
C GLU A 234 15.68 -23.72 14.84
N GLU A 235 16.49 -24.13 13.86
CA GLU A 235 17.93 -23.84 13.80
C GLU A 235 18.26 -22.62 12.94
N PRO A 236 19.42 -21.96 13.15
CA PRO A 236 19.89 -20.89 12.29
C PRO A 236 20.07 -21.33 10.83
N GLY A 237 19.75 -20.45 9.88
CA GLY A 237 19.89 -20.78 8.46
C GLY A 237 19.25 -19.78 7.50
N LEU A 238 19.51 -19.98 6.20
CA LEU A 238 18.83 -19.25 5.13
C LEU A 238 17.65 -20.08 4.57
N VAL A 239 16.46 -19.49 4.62
CA VAL A 239 15.28 -19.98 3.91
C VAL A 239 15.07 -19.11 2.69
N VAL A 240 14.95 -19.71 1.50
CA VAL A 240 14.91 -18.97 0.22
C VAL A 240 13.78 -19.50 -0.64
N ALA A 241 13.05 -18.61 -1.31
CA ALA A 241 12.04 -18.97 -2.30
C ALA A 241 12.05 -18.00 -3.49
N PRO A 242 11.81 -18.48 -4.72
CA PRO A 242 11.57 -17.60 -5.86
C PRO A 242 10.25 -16.85 -5.69
N LEU A 243 10.20 -15.61 -6.17
CA LEU A 243 8.95 -14.83 -6.22
C LEU A 243 8.56 -14.61 -7.69
N ASP A 244 7.33 -14.96 -8.03
CA ASP A 244 6.78 -14.81 -9.37
C ASP A 244 5.74 -13.69 -9.42
N ALA A 245 6.06 -12.65 -10.20
CA ALA A 245 5.16 -11.52 -10.42
C ALA A 245 3.88 -11.93 -11.17
N ALA A 246 3.96 -12.90 -12.09
CA ALA A 246 2.81 -13.37 -12.85
C ALA A 246 1.82 -14.12 -11.96
N ALA A 247 2.30 -14.99 -11.06
CA ALA A 247 1.47 -15.64 -10.05
C ALA A 247 0.75 -14.63 -9.13
N LEU A 248 1.45 -13.57 -8.72
CA LEU A 248 0.86 -12.48 -7.93
C LEU A 248 -0.24 -11.75 -8.70
N ASP A 249 0.03 -11.39 -9.97
CA ASP A 249 -0.96 -10.71 -10.80
C ASP A 249 -2.19 -11.61 -11.05
N ALA A 250 -1.99 -12.89 -11.32
CA ALA A 250 -3.08 -13.86 -11.46
C ALA A 250 -3.95 -13.95 -10.18
N GLN A 251 -3.33 -14.02 -9.00
CA GLN A 251 -4.06 -14.03 -7.73
C GLN A 251 -4.87 -12.75 -7.50
N ARG A 252 -4.27 -11.59 -7.82
CA ARG A 252 -4.94 -10.28 -7.69
C ARG A 252 -6.11 -10.15 -8.66
N HIS A 253 -5.94 -10.65 -9.88
CA HIS A 253 -7.01 -10.68 -10.87
C HIS A 253 -8.20 -11.56 -10.46
N LEU A 254 -7.96 -12.71 -9.84
CA LEU A 254 -9.02 -13.63 -9.42
C LEU A 254 -9.92 -13.04 -8.32
N PHE A 255 -9.33 -12.34 -7.34
CA PHE A 255 -10.08 -11.73 -6.23
C PHE A 255 -10.09 -10.20 -6.27
N CYS A 256 -10.21 -9.60 -7.45
CA CYS A 256 -10.58 -8.18 -7.57
C CYS A 256 -11.99 -7.99 -7.00
N ALA A 257 -12.11 -7.63 -5.71
CA ALA A 257 -13.40 -7.35 -5.11
C ALA A 257 -14.07 -6.17 -5.82
N PRO A 258 -15.26 -6.32 -6.42
CA PRO A 258 -16.04 -5.23 -7.01
C PRO A 258 -16.70 -4.33 -5.93
N ALA A 259 -16.27 -4.46 -4.67
CA ALA A 259 -16.80 -3.77 -3.51
C ALA A 259 -15.97 -2.53 -3.17
N GLU A 260 -16.56 -1.61 -2.40
CA GLU A 260 -15.91 -0.38 -1.96
C GLU A 260 -14.60 -0.68 -1.22
N ARG A 261 -13.51 0.00 -1.58
CA ARG A 261 -12.33 0.07 -0.71
C ARG A 261 -12.72 0.99 0.45
N PRO A 262 -12.68 0.54 1.72
CA PRO A 262 -12.98 1.42 2.84
C PRO A 262 -12.02 2.61 2.82
N TRP A 263 -12.53 3.80 2.54
CA TRP A 263 -11.73 5.02 2.65
C TRP A 263 -11.53 5.32 4.13
N ARG A 264 -10.30 5.14 4.63
CA ARG A 264 -9.98 5.30 6.06
C ARG A 264 -9.41 6.68 6.42
N GLY A 265 -9.16 7.53 5.43
CA GLY A 265 -8.85 8.94 5.66
C GLY A 265 -10.13 9.75 5.93
N SER A 266 -9.97 11.03 6.27
CA SER A 266 -11.09 11.97 6.17
C SER A 266 -11.64 11.96 4.74
N ASP A 267 -12.96 11.99 4.55
CA ASP A 267 -13.59 12.17 3.23
C ASP A 267 -12.99 13.37 2.49
N SER A 268 -12.58 14.42 3.22
CA SER A 268 -11.91 15.59 2.65
C SER A 268 -10.61 15.26 1.92
N GLY A 269 -9.94 14.16 2.26
CA GLY A 269 -8.71 13.71 1.60
C GLY A 269 -8.91 13.19 0.17
N LYS A 270 -10.17 12.92 -0.22
CA LYS A 270 -10.53 12.56 -1.61
C LYS A 270 -10.56 13.77 -2.53
N LEU A 271 -10.83 14.96 -1.98
CA LEU A 271 -10.81 16.20 -2.74
C LEU A 271 -9.36 16.61 -2.97
N CYS A 272 -8.96 16.75 -4.23
CA CYS A 272 -7.59 17.09 -4.59
C CYS A 272 -7.53 17.83 -5.92
N THR A 273 -6.47 18.62 -6.10
CA THR A 273 -6.13 19.23 -7.37
C THR A 273 -5.56 18.20 -8.34
N LEU A 274 -5.52 18.54 -9.64
CA LEU A 274 -4.88 17.69 -10.64
C LEU A 274 -3.40 17.44 -10.32
N ALA A 275 -2.68 18.45 -9.83
CA ALA A 275 -1.27 18.32 -9.46
C ALA A 275 -1.06 17.33 -8.30
N GLU A 276 -1.98 17.30 -7.34
CA GLU A 276 -1.92 16.38 -6.19
C GLU A 276 -2.36 14.96 -6.53
N VAL A 277 -3.32 14.79 -7.44
CA VAL A 277 -3.85 13.46 -7.79
C VAL A 277 -2.88 12.68 -8.68
N LEU A 278 -2.18 13.34 -9.61
CA LEU A 278 -1.29 12.68 -10.57
C LEU A 278 -0.21 11.79 -9.94
N PRO A 279 0.56 12.21 -8.92
CA PRO A 279 1.54 11.33 -8.28
C PRO A 279 0.87 10.16 -7.55
N ARG A 280 -0.33 10.34 -6.99
CA ARG A 280 -1.11 9.26 -6.35
C ARG A 280 -1.58 8.23 -7.39
N LEU A 281 -2.07 8.69 -8.54
CA LEU A 281 -2.46 7.82 -9.65
C LEU A 281 -1.26 7.11 -10.28
N ALA A 282 -0.11 7.80 -10.38
CA ALA A 282 1.13 7.18 -10.84
C ALA A 282 1.58 6.07 -9.89
N ALA A 283 1.48 6.30 -8.57
CA ALA A 283 1.74 5.27 -7.57
C ALA A 283 0.77 4.08 -7.75
N LEU A 284 -0.54 4.33 -7.87
CA LEU A 284 -1.54 3.27 -8.09
C LEU A 284 -1.28 2.47 -9.38
N ARG A 285 -0.95 3.13 -10.48
CA ARG A 285 -0.57 2.46 -11.75
C ARG A 285 0.70 1.64 -11.62
N GLY A 286 1.68 2.16 -10.89
CA GLY A 286 2.86 1.42 -10.46
C GLY A 286 2.53 0.25 -9.54
N GLN A 287 1.28 -0.05 -9.24
CA GLN A 287 0.85 -1.25 -8.49
C GLN A 287 0.03 -2.20 -9.36
N GLY A 288 -0.10 -1.91 -10.66
CA GLY A 288 -1.01 -2.61 -11.58
C GLY A 288 -2.48 -2.17 -11.44
N SER A 289 -2.79 -1.17 -10.62
CA SER A 289 -4.16 -0.69 -10.46
C SER A 289 -4.62 0.04 -11.72
N ARG A 290 -5.80 -0.30 -12.21
CA ARG A 290 -6.47 0.40 -13.31
C ARG A 290 -7.24 1.60 -12.79
N ILE A 291 -7.25 2.67 -13.56
CA ILE A 291 -7.92 3.93 -13.21
C ILE A 291 -9.16 4.12 -14.10
N ALA A 292 -10.33 4.23 -13.48
CA ALA A 292 -11.55 4.70 -14.11
C ALA A 292 -11.68 6.21 -13.93
N PHE A 293 -12.18 6.90 -14.95
CA PHE A 293 -12.53 8.31 -14.86
C PHE A 293 -13.97 8.53 -15.28
N THR A 294 -14.70 9.32 -14.50
CA THR A 294 -15.99 9.89 -14.89
C THR A 294 -16.00 11.37 -14.56
N ASN A 295 -16.92 12.13 -15.13
CA ASN A 295 -17.13 13.51 -14.71
C ASN A 295 -18.61 13.90 -14.78
N GLY A 296 -18.96 14.94 -14.04
CA GLY A 296 -20.31 15.49 -14.05
C GLY A 296 -20.52 16.57 -13.00
N CYS A 297 -21.75 17.10 -12.99
CA CYS A 297 -22.17 18.12 -12.03
C CYS A 297 -22.64 17.50 -10.70
N PHE A 298 -23.38 16.39 -10.74
CA PHE A 298 -23.89 15.68 -9.55
C PHE A 298 -24.58 16.59 -8.52
N ASP A 299 -25.43 17.49 -9.01
CA ASP A 299 -26.07 18.57 -8.25
C ASP A 299 -27.02 18.07 -7.14
N LEU A 300 -28.19 17.55 -7.52
CA LEU A 300 -29.08 16.82 -6.62
C LEU A 300 -28.85 15.33 -6.82
N LEU A 301 -28.10 14.72 -5.90
CA LEU A 301 -27.81 13.30 -5.92
C LEU A 301 -29.10 12.48 -5.77
N HIS A 302 -29.16 11.36 -6.48
CA HIS A 302 -30.27 10.41 -6.39
C HIS A 302 -29.73 9.01 -6.68
N ALA A 303 -30.55 7.98 -6.41
CA ALA A 303 -30.14 6.59 -6.59
C ALA A 303 -29.53 6.28 -7.97
N GLY A 304 -30.04 6.88 -9.05
CA GLY A 304 -29.43 6.72 -10.39
C GLY A 304 -27.97 7.21 -10.49
N HIS A 305 -27.59 8.29 -9.80
CA HIS A 305 -26.19 8.73 -9.74
C HIS A 305 -25.34 7.77 -8.92
N VAL A 306 -25.87 7.25 -7.80
CA VAL A 306 -25.16 6.30 -6.95
C VAL A 306 -24.86 5.01 -7.73
N THR A 307 -25.88 4.42 -8.37
CA THR A 307 -25.71 3.22 -9.22
C THR A 307 -24.69 3.45 -10.33
N TYR A 308 -24.77 4.59 -11.02
CA TYR A 308 -23.81 4.97 -12.06
C TYR A 308 -22.36 5.04 -11.54
N LEU A 309 -22.14 5.66 -10.38
CA LEU A 309 -20.80 5.78 -9.79
C LEU A 309 -20.26 4.43 -9.29
N GLU A 310 -21.12 3.57 -8.72
CA GLU A 310 -20.73 2.21 -8.34
C GLU A 310 -20.32 1.37 -9.55
N GLU A 311 -21.09 1.41 -10.64
CA GLU A 311 -20.75 0.71 -11.88
C GLU A 311 -19.48 1.27 -12.53
N ALA A 312 -19.28 2.59 -12.48
CA ALA A 312 -18.02 3.21 -12.89
C ALA A 312 -16.85 2.66 -12.06
N ARG A 313 -17.01 2.58 -10.74
CA ARG A 313 -15.99 2.06 -9.82
C ARG A 313 -15.69 0.58 -10.05
N ARG A 314 -16.69 -0.24 -10.41
CA ARG A 314 -16.50 -1.67 -10.74
C ARG A 314 -15.67 -1.90 -12.00
N SER A 315 -15.52 -0.89 -12.84
CA SER A 315 -14.80 -1.01 -14.11
C SER A 315 -13.28 -0.98 -13.98
N ALA A 316 -12.75 -0.57 -12.81
CA ALA A 316 -11.33 -0.38 -12.53
C ALA A 316 -11.03 -0.48 -11.02
N ASP A 317 -9.77 -0.27 -10.61
CA ASP A 317 -9.32 -0.39 -9.21
C ASP A 317 -9.41 0.92 -8.43
N CYS A 318 -9.61 2.04 -9.13
CA CYS A 318 -9.74 3.39 -8.59
C CYS A 318 -10.68 4.20 -9.48
N LEU A 319 -11.60 4.97 -8.89
CA LEU A 319 -12.46 5.93 -9.59
C LEU A 319 -12.05 7.37 -9.29
N VAL A 320 -11.66 8.09 -10.34
CA VAL A 320 -11.47 9.54 -10.32
C VAL A 320 -12.71 10.23 -10.89
N LEU A 321 -13.30 11.13 -10.12
CA LEU A 321 -14.45 11.92 -10.49
C LEU A 321 -14.02 13.37 -10.79
N GLY A 322 -14.11 13.78 -12.05
CA GLY A 322 -14.04 15.19 -12.43
C GLY A 322 -15.32 15.92 -12.03
N LEU A 323 -15.24 16.87 -11.09
CA LEU A 323 -16.41 17.62 -10.64
C LEU A 323 -16.49 18.96 -11.38
N ASN A 324 -17.59 19.20 -12.10
CA ASN A 324 -17.80 20.50 -12.74
C ASN A 324 -17.98 21.60 -11.68
N SER A 325 -17.30 22.73 -11.87
CA SER A 325 -17.52 23.92 -11.05
C SER A 325 -18.83 24.63 -11.33
N ASP A 326 -19.22 25.52 -10.42
CA ASP A 326 -20.45 26.30 -10.59
C ASP A 326 -20.42 27.15 -11.87
N ALA A 327 -19.26 27.71 -12.22
CA ALA A 327 -19.07 28.45 -13.46
C ALA A 327 -19.18 27.53 -14.70
N SER A 328 -18.53 26.36 -14.67
CA SER A 328 -18.59 25.36 -15.74
C SER A 328 -20.02 24.89 -16.01
N VAL A 329 -20.78 24.61 -14.94
CA VAL A 329 -22.19 24.17 -15.04
C VAL A 329 -23.08 25.24 -15.65
N ARG A 330 -22.91 26.51 -15.24
CA ARG A 330 -23.68 27.65 -15.79
C ARG A 330 -23.39 27.88 -17.27
N ALA A 331 -22.13 27.74 -17.67
CA ALA A 331 -21.71 27.87 -19.07
C ALA A 331 -22.30 26.78 -19.99
N GLN A 332 -22.65 25.61 -19.45
CA GLN A 332 -23.28 24.50 -20.20
C GLN A 332 -24.77 24.71 -20.51
N GLY A 333 -25.37 25.85 -20.15
CA GLY A 333 -26.73 26.20 -20.58
C GLY A 333 -27.86 25.40 -19.92
N LYS A 334 -27.60 24.76 -18.76
CA LYS A 334 -28.58 23.92 -18.05
C LYS A 334 -29.64 24.72 -17.25
N GLY A 335 -29.69 26.04 -17.42
CA GLY A 335 -30.56 26.99 -16.72
C GLY A 335 -29.79 27.91 -15.77
N ARG A 336 -30.22 29.17 -15.59
CA ARG A 336 -29.54 30.18 -14.75
C ARG A 336 -29.52 29.81 -13.26
N GLU A 337 -30.42 28.93 -12.84
CA GLU A 337 -30.60 28.48 -11.46
C GLU A 337 -29.83 27.19 -11.13
N ARG A 338 -28.97 26.71 -12.05
CA ARG A 338 -28.14 25.51 -11.83
C ARG A 338 -26.65 25.86 -11.79
N PRO A 339 -25.85 25.24 -10.91
CA PRO A 339 -26.26 24.20 -9.95
C PRO A 339 -27.04 24.80 -8.76
N VAL A 340 -27.90 23.98 -8.16
CA VAL A 340 -28.66 24.35 -6.95
C VAL A 340 -27.74 24.33 -5.74
N ASN A 341 -26.92 23.29 -5.61
CA ASN A 341 -25.92 23.17 -4.55
C ASN A 341 -24.57 23.73 -5.04
N PRO A 342 -23.86 24.53 -4.22
CA PRO A 342 -22.55 25.03 -4.57
C PRO A 342 -21.54 23.89 -4.69
N GLU A 343 -20.44 24.14 -5.42
CA GLU A 343 -19.39 23.14 -5.67
C GLU A 343 -18.89 22.44 -4.39
N ALA A 344 -18.65 23.21 -3.32
CA ALA A 344 -18.15 22.68 -2.05
C ALA A 344 -19.08 21.62 -1.43
N ASP A 345 -20.39 21.86 -1.46
CA ASP A 345 -21.39 20.94 -0.90
C ASP A 345 -21.48 19.67 -1.76
N ARG A 346 -21.49 19.83 -3.09
CA ARG A 346 -21.47 18.70 -4.02
C ARG A 346 -20.24 17.84 -3.84
N ALA A 347 -19.06 18.46 -3.70
CA ALA A 347 -17.81 17.77 -3.43
C ALA A 347 -17.85 17.00 -2.10
N ARG A 348 -18.38 17.60 -1.03
CA ARG A 348 -18.49 16.95 0.28
C ARG A 348 -19.39 15.71 0.26
N VAL A 349 -20.53 15.80 -0.41
CA VAL A 349 -21.49 14.69 -0.56
C VAL A 349 -20.87 13.56 -1.38
N LEU A 350 -20.24 13.89 -2.51
CA LEU A 350 -19.55 12.89 -3.34
C LEU A 350 -18.38 12.23 -2.61
N ALA A 351 -17.64 12.98 -1.79
CA ALA A 351 -16.52 12.45 -1.02
C ALA A 351 -16.97 11.40 0.00
N ALA A 352 -18.19 11.52 0.53
CA ALA A 352 -18.76 10.52 1.44
C ALA A 352 -19.13 9.20 0.75
N LEU A 353 -19.19 9.15 -0.59
CA LEU A 353 -19.50 7.92 -1.32
C LEU A 353 -18.27 7.00 -1.36
N GLY A 354 -18.42 5.75 -0.88
CA GLY A 354 -17.32 4.79 -0.83
C GLY A 354 -16.82 4.36 -2.21
N CYS A 355 -17.64 4.46 -3.24
CA CYS A 355 -17.26 4.17 -4.62
C CYS A 355 -16.40 5.26 -5.31
N VAL A 356 -16.22 6.43 -4.71
CA VAL A 356 -15.39 7.52 -5.26
C VAL A 356 -14.07 7.58 -4.50
N ASP A 357 -12.94 7.46 -5.20
CA ASP A 357 -11.59 7.48 -4.60
C ASP A 357 -10.98 8.89 -4.63
N PHE A 358 -11.13 9.62 -5.74
CA PHE A 358 -10.64 11.00 -5.87
C PHE A 358 -11.66 11.89 -6.56
N ILE A 359 -11.75 13.14 -6.12
CA ILE A 359 -12.57 14.20 -6.71
C ILE A 359 -11.64 15.33 -7.14
N VAL A 360 -11.71 15.68 -8.42
CA VAL A 360 -10.88 16.73 -9.03
C VAL A 360 -11.82 17.79 -9.64
N PRO A 361 -11.99 18.95 -9.00
CA PRO A 361 -12.78 20.05 -9.56
C PRO A 361 -12.18 20.59 -10.86
N PHE A 362 -13.04 21.06 -11.77
CA PHE A 362 -12.59 21.73 -12.99
C PHE A 362 -13.60 22.77 -13.51
N ASP A 363 -13.06 23.86 -14.06
CA ASP A 363 -13.84 25.01 -14.55
C ASP A 363 -14.14 25.00 -16.05
N THR A 364 -13.42 24.18 -16.81
CA THR A 364 -13.55 24.17 -18.27
C THR A 364 -14.88 23.54 -18.72
N PRO A 365 -15.41 23.92 -19.91
CA PRO A 365 -16.66 23.35 -20.42
C PRO A 365 -16.59 21.84 -20.66
N THR A 366 -15.40 21.31 -20.94
CA THR A 366 -15.16 19.89 -21.18
C THR A 366 -14.05 19.37 -20.26
N PRO A 367 -14.12 18.10 -19.82
CA PRO A 367 -13.10 17.48 -18.96
C PRO A 367 -11.83 17.10 -19.73
N LEU A 368 -11.67 17.51 -21.00
CA LEU A 368 -10.65 16.98 -21.92
C LEU A 368 -9.23 17.15 -21.38
N ALA A 369 -8.92 18.30 -20.78
CA ALA A 369 -7.61 18.56 -20.18
C ALA A 369 -7.31 17.60 -19.01
N LEU A 370 -8.31 17.32 -18.15
CA LEU A 370 -8.17 16.36 -17.06
C LEU A 370 -7.99 14.95 -17.61
N ILE A 371 -8.77 14.56 -18.63
CA ILE A 371 -8.67 13.23 -19.24
C ILE A 371 -7.31 13.03 -19.89
N ARG A 372 -6.74 14.04 -20.57
CA ARG A 372 -5.41 13.95 -21.17
C ARG A 372 -4.31 13.84 -20.12
N ALA A 373 -4.42 14.59 -19.03
CA ALA A 373 -3.44 14.55 -17.95
C ALA A 373 -3.51 13.24 -17.15
N ILE A 374 -4.72 12.78 -16.83
CA ILE A 374 -4.94 11.55 -16.09
C ILE A 374 -4.68 10.34 -16.98
N LEU A 375 -5.17 10.34 -18.22
CA LEU A 375 -5.14 9.25 -19.19
C LEU A 375 -5.66 7.92 -18.60
N PRO A 376 -6.96 7.83 -18.26
CA PRO A 376 -7.54 6.69 -17.56
C PRO A 376 -7.55 5.41 -18.41
N ASP A 377 -7.51 4.25 -17.75
CA ASP A 377 -7.68 2.94 -18.40
C ASP A 377 -9.14 2.72 -18.84
N VAL A 378 -10.09 3.29 -18.10
CA VAL A 378 -11.52 3.26 -18.43
C VAL A 378 -12.13 4.64 -18.35
N LEU A 379 -12.63 5.15 -19.47
CA LEU A 379 -13.44 6.37 -19.50
C LEU A 379 -14.91 6.00 -19.39
N VAL A 380 -15.57 6.45 -18.32
CA VAL A 380 -16.96 6.10 -18.02
C VAL A 380 -17.88 7.28 -18.32
N LYS A 381 -18.96 7.01 -19.07
CA LYS A 381 -20.01 7.98 -19.39
C LYS A 381 -21.40 7.38 -19.28
N GLY A 382 -22.39 8.22 -19.00
CA GLY A 382 -23.80 7.84 -19.17
C GLY A 382 -24.10 7.57 -20.65
N ALA A 383 -24.98 6.62 -20.93
CA ALA A 383 -25.34 6.19 -22.29
C ALA A 383 -26.08 7.24 -23.14
N ASP A 384 -26.17 8.49 -22.69
CA ASP A 384 -26.85 9.58 -23.39
C ASP A 384 -26.09 10.12 -24.61
N TRP A 385 -24.83 9.71 -24.80
CA TRP A 385 -23.95 10.24 -25.84
C TRP A 385 -23.43 9.12 -26.75
N PRO A 386 -23.44 9.32 -28.08
CA PRO A 386 -22.66 8.50 -29.01
C PRO A 386 -21.18 8.52 -28.61
N GLU A 387 -20.48 7.41 -28.81
CA GLU A 387 -19.09 7.25 -28.35
C GLU A 387 -18.16 8.29 -28.98
N GLU A 388 -18.45 8.67 -30.22
CA GLU A 388 -17.71 9.66 -31.00
C GLU A 388 -17.85 11.10 -30.47
N GLN A 389 -18.87 11.36 -29.65
CA GLN A 389 -19.14 12.67 -29.05
C GLN A 389 -18.63 12.78 -27.60
N ILE A 390 -18.06 11.70 -27.06
CA ILE A 390 -17.50 11.69 -25.71
C ILE A 390 -16.14 12.39 -25.73
N ALA A 391 -16.08 13.56 -25.09
CA ALA A 391 -14.82 14.27 -24.87
C ALA A 391 -13.79 13.35 -24.19
N GLY A 392 -12.62 13.16 -24.83
CA GLY A 392 -11.53 12.34 -24.32
C GLY A 392 -11.53 10.88 -24.77
N ALA A 393 -12.56 10.42 -25.51
CA ALA A 393 -12.66 9.04 -25.97
C ALA A 393 -11.50 8.66 -26.92
N ALA A 394 -11.20 9.52 -27.90
CA ALA A 394 -10.13 9.28 -28.86
C ALA A 394 -8.76 9.13 -28.18
N GLU A 395 -8.45 9.97 -27.19
CA GLU A 395 -7.20 9.93 -26.44
C GLU A 395 -7.07 8.65 -25.60
N VAL A 396 -8.15 8.23 -24.94
CA VAL A 396 -8.15 7.02 -24.11
C VAL A 396 -8.02 5.77 -24.97
N LEU A 397 -8.74 5.69 -26.08
CA LEU A 397 -8.65 4.57 -27.03
C LEU A 397 -7.26 4.49 -27.67
N ALA A 398 -6.68 5.63 -28.08
CA ALA A 398 -5.33 5.68 -28.64
C ALA A 398 -4.24 5.24 -27.64
N ALA A 399 -4.49 5.42 -26.33
CA ALA A 399 -3.62 4.94 -25.26
C ALA A 399 -3.85 3.46 -24.89
N GLY A 400 -4.77 2.76 -25.54
CA GLY A 400 -5.12 1.37 -25.26
C GLY A 400 -6.10 1.16 -24.10
N GLY A 401 -6.73 2.24 -23.62
CA GLY A 401 -7.85 2.19 -22.69
C GLY A 401 -9.17 1.86 -23.40
N ARG A 402 -10.28 1.91 -22.66
CA ARG A 402 -11.63 1.65 -23.21
C ARG A 402 -12.64 2.68 -22.73
N VAL A 403 -13.71 2.84 -23.51
CA VAL A 403 -14.87 3.65 -23.13
C VAL A 403 -15.99 2.74 -22.64
N LEU A 404 -16.52 3.01 -21.44
CA LEU A 404 -17.65 2.31 -20.86
C LEU A 404 -18.86 3.23 -20.82
N ARG A 405 -19.94 2.82 -21.48
CA ARG A 405 -21.22 3.53 -21.48
C ARG A 405 -22.19 2.82 -20.54
N ILE A 406 -22.59 3.51 -19.47
CA ILE A 406 -23.49 2.98 -18.46
C ILE A 406 -24.92 3.49 -18.74
N PRO A 407 -25.92 2.60 -18.88
CA PRO A 407 -27.31 3.01 -19.06
C PRO A 407 -27.79 3.87 -17.88
N LEU A 408 -28.41 5.02 -18.16
CA LEU A 408 -29.03 5.80 -17.10
C LEU A 408 -30.27 5.09 -16.56
N SER A 409 -30.46 5.14 -15.23
CA SER A 409 -31.67 4.63 -14.59
C SER A 409 -32.92 5.38 -15.08
N PRO A 410 -33.91 4.69 -15.67
CA PRO A 410 -35.12 5.33 -16.20
C PRO A 410 -35.87 6.13 -15.12
N GLY A 411 -36.39 7.31 -15.49
CA GLY A 411 -37.28 8.12 -14.64
C GLY A 411 -36.60 8.88 -13.49
N ARG A 412 -35.27 8.87 -13.39
CA ARG A 412 -34.53 9.56 -12.31
C ARG A 412 -33.56 10.59 -12.91
N SER A 413 -33.93 11.88 -12.85
CA SER A 413 -33.05 12.99 -13.21
C SER A 413 -33.24 14.18 -12.27
N THR A 414 -32.16 14.94 -12.04
CA THR A 414 -32.22 16.19 -11.26
C THR A 414 -33.30 17.15 -11.78
N THR A 415 -33.45 17.26 -13.10
CA THR A 415 -34.48 18.10 -13.72
C THR A 415 -35.90 17.62 -13.40
N ALA A 416 -36.14 16.30 -13.38
CA ALA A 416 -37.43 15.75 -13.00
C ALA A 416 -37.74 16.00 -11.51
N ILE A 417 -36.74 15.89 -10.64
CA ILE A 417 -36.87 16.18 -9.21
C ILE A 417 -37.24 17.66 -9.00
N ILE A 418 -36.51 18.59 -9.62
CA ILE A 418 -36.78 20.04 -9.51
C ILE A 418 -38.18 20.36 -10.00
N ARG A 419 -38.59 19.83 -11.17
CA ARG A 419 -39.95 20.03 -11.70
C ARG A 419 -41.02 19.51 -10.74
N ARG A 420 -40.77 18.36 -10.10
CA ARG A 420 -41.70 17.78 -9.12
C ARG A 420 -41.81 18.65 -7.85
N ILE A 421 -40.69 19.18 -7.36
CA ILE A 421 -40.67 20.11 -6.22
C ILE A 421 -41.43 21.39 -6.58
N ALA A 422 -41.13 22.01 -7.73
CA ALA A 422 -41.79 23.25 -8.17
C ALA A 422 -43.32 23.09 -8.28
N LYS A 423 -43.80 21.94 -8.78
CA LYS A 423 -45.24 21.62 -8.81
C LYS A 423 -45.88 21.52 -7.44
N HIS A 424 -45.13 21.13 -6.41
CA HIS A 424 -45.62 20.95 -5.04
C HIS A 424 -45.59 22.24 -4.22
N VAL A 425 -44.77 23.22 -4.63
CA VAL A 425 -44.67 24.53 -3.97
C VAL A 425 -45.65 25.54 -4.61
N ALA A 426 -45.97 25.35 -5.89
CA ALA A 426 -46.88 26.23 -6.63
C ALA A 426 -48.37 25.88 -6.51
N GLY A 427 -48.69 24.72 -5.91
CA GLY A 427 -50.06 24.29 -5.59
C GLY A 427 -50.22 24.20 -4.08
#